data_AF-A0A949KX50-F1
#
_entry.id   AF-A0A949KX50-F1
#
_cell.length_a   1.000
_cell.length_b   1.000
_cell.length_c   1.000
_cell.angle_alpha   90.00
_cell.angle_beta   90.00
_cell.angle_gamma   90.00
#
_symmetry.space_group_name_H-M   'P 1'
#
loop_
_entity.id
_entity.type
_entity.pdbx_description
1 polymer ?
#
loop_
_entity_poly.entity_id
_entity_poly.type
_entity_poly.pdbx_seq_one_letter_code
_entity_poly.pdbx_strand_id
1 'polypeptide(L)'
;VTLLLLWDEYKAQHPDGLQYSCFCARYRAFVGKLKPSMRQVHVAGENAFIDYAGQTIPIQDPFSGEVREAQIFVAVLGASN
;
A
#
# COMPACT_ATOMS: atom_id res chain seq x y z
N VAL A 1 -6.81 -3.67 -15.46
CA VAL A 1 -6.54 -3.23 -16.85
C VAL A 1 -5.14 -3.69 -17.24
N THR A 2 -4.95 -4.27 -18.43
CA THR A 2 -3.63 -4.75 -18.91
C THR A 2 -2.96 -3.72 -19.82
N LEU A 3 -1.62 -3.74 -19.92
CA LEU A 3 -0.89 -2.86 -20.84
C LEU A 3 -1.21 -3.14 -22.32
N LEU A 4 -1.57 -4.38 -22.64
CA LEU A 4 -2.00 -4.77 -23.98
C LEU A 4 -3.29 -4.05 -24.37
N LEU A 5 -4.32 -4.08 -23.50
CA LEU A 5 -5.59 -3.39 -23.74
C LEU A 5 -5.39 -1.88 -23.91
N LEU A 6 -4.58 -1.25 -23.03
CA LEU A 6 -4.27 0.18 -23.14
C LEU A 6 -3.54 0.52 -24.45
N TRP A 7 -2.67 -0.37 -24.92
CA TRP A 7 -1.99 -0.21 -26.20
C TRP A 7 -2.94 -0.41 -27.38
N ASP A 8 -3.84 -1.39 -27.34
CA ASP A 8 -4.85 -1.65 -28.38
C ASP A 8 -5.77 -0.43 -28.53
N GLU A 9 -6.27 0.12 -27.42
CA GLU A 9 -7.08 1.35 -27.41
C GLU A 9 -6.32 2.56 -27.95
N TYR A 10 -5.04 2.69 -27.57
CA TYR A 10 -4.15 3.71 -28.10
C TYR A 10 -3.91 3.57 -29.61
N LYS A 11 -3.68 2.35 -30.12
CA LYS A 11 -3.45 2.07 -31.54
C LYS A 11 -4.71 2.26 -32.37
N ALA A 12 -5.88 1.95 -31.83
CA ALA A 12 -7.15 2.21 -32.50
C ALA A 12 -7.35 3.70 -32.79
N GLN A 13 -6.91 4.58 -31.88
CA GLN A 13 -6.96 6.04 -32.06
C GLN A 13 -5.74 6.61 -32.81
N HIS A 14 -4.61 5.90 -32.76
CA HIS A 14 -3.35 6.31 -33.38
C HIS A 14 -2.75 5.16 -34.23
N PRO A 15 -3.26 4.95 -35.46
CA PRO A 15 -2.80 3.87 -36.34
C PRO A 15 -1.30 3.92 -36.66
N ASP A 16 -0.70 5.11 -36.72
CA ASP A 16 0.75 5.32 -36.92
C ASP A 16 1.52 5.48 -35.60
N GLY A 17 0.84 5.32 -34.46
CA GLY A 17 1.42 5.46 -33.13
C GLY A 17 2.41 4.37 -32.74
N LEU A 18 2.97 4.50 -31.54
CA LEU A 18 3.98 3.62 -30.97
C LEU A 18 3.54 2.13 -30.99
N GLN A 19 4.47 1.27 -31.39
CA GLN A 19 4.31 -0.18 -31.27
C GLN A 19 4.44 -0.62 -29.82
N TYR A 20 3.91 -1.82 -29.51
CA TYR A 20 3.69 -2.30 -28.15
C TYR A 20 4.91 -2.17 -27.23
N SER A 21 6.09 -2.58 -27.68
CA SER A 21 7.33 -2.52 -26.89
C SER A 21 7.71 -1.08 -26.48
N CYS A 22 7.66 -0.14 -27.42
CA CYS A 22 7.97 1.27 -27.17
C CYS A 22 6.90 1.93 -26.29
N PHE A 23 5.63 1.59 -26.52
CA PHE A 23 4.52 2.04 -25.67
C PHE A 23 4.72 1.60 -24.22
N CYS A 24 5.00 0.31 -23.97
CA CYS A 24 5.25 -0.19 -22.62
C CYS A 24 6.45 0.49 -21.94
N ALA A 25 7.55 0.71 -22.67
CA ALA A 25 8.72 1.39 -22.14
C ALA A 25 8.37 2.83 -21.69
N ARG A 26 7.66 3.57 -22.54
CA ARG A 26 7.25 4.94 -22.24
C ARG A 26 6.21 5.02 -21.12
N TYR A 27 5.26 4.08 -21.08
CA TYR A 27 4.27 3.97 -20.01
C TYR A 27 4.94 3.71 -18.66
N ARG A 28 5.89 2.78 -18.57
CA ARG A 28 6.63 2.51 -17.32
C ARG A 28 7.44 3.72 -16.86
N ALA A 29 8.12 4.41 -17.79
CA ALA A 29 8.83 5.64 -17.48
C ALA A 29 7.90 6.77 -17.00
N PHE A 30 6.66 6.82 -17.50
CA PHE A 30 5.63 7.74 -17.03
C PHE A 30 5.14 7.36 -15.63
N VAL A 31 4.77 6.10 -15.40
CA VAL A 31 4.28 5.63 -14.08
C VAL A 31 5.32 5.81 -13.00
N GLY A 32 6.61 5.58 -13.28
CA GLY A 32 7.70 5.81 -12.32
C GLY A 32 7.86 7.27 -11.87
N LYS A 33 7.26 8.24 -12.58
CA LYS A 33 7.25 9.67 -12.20
C LYS A 33 6.01 10.05 -11.40
N LEU A 34 4.98 9.20 -11.38
CA LEU A 34 3.77 9.47 -10.62
C LEU A 34 4.09 9.32 -9.13
N LYS A 35 3.57 10.25 -8.33
CA LYS A 35 3.48 10.10 -6.87
C LYS A 35 2.03 9.75 -6.52
N PRO A 36 1.59 8.49 -6.71
CA PRO A 36 0.22 8.13 -6.42
C PRO A 36 -0.01 8.24 -4.91
N SER A 37 -0.70 9.30 -4.48
CA SER A 37 -1.23 9.42 -3.14
C SER A 37 -2.72 9.11 -3.17
N MET A 38 -3.17 8.13 -2.39
CA MET A 38 -4.59 7.94 -2.14
C MET A 38 -4.98 8.82 -0.95
N ARG A 39 -5.74 9.89 -1.19
CA ARG A 39 -6.33 10.65 -0.10
C ARG A 39 -7.50 9.85 0.45
N GLN A 40 -7.32 9.26 1.62
CA GLN A 40 -8.39 8.61 2.35
C GLN A 40 -9.07 9.64 3.26
N VAL A 41 -10.40 9.67 3.23
CA VAL A 41 -11.20 10.44 4.20
C VAL A 41 -11.55 9.48 5.32
N HIS A 42 -11.15 9.80 6.54
CA HIS A 42 -11.47 9.00 7.71
C HIS A 42 -12.52 9.73 8.53
N VAL A 43 -13.71 9.14 8.67
CA VAL A 43 -14.72 9.64 9.61
C VAL A 43 -14.28 9.26 11.02
N ALA A 44 -14.27 10.24 11.93
CA ALA A 44 -13.84 10.00 13.30
C ALA A 44 -14.71 8.94 13.98
N GLY A 45 -14.08 7.95 14.60
CA GLY A 45 -14.75 6.85 15.30
C GLY A 45 -15.27 5.71 14.41
N GLU A 46 -15.16 5.82 13.08
CA GLU A 46 -15.66 4.78 12.16
C GLU A 46 -14.69 3.60 12.03
N ASN A 47 -13.39 3.88 11.90
CA ASN A 47 -12.36 2.87 11.65
C ASN A 47 -11.13 3.05 12.55
N ALA A 48 -10.59 1.94 13.03
CA ALA A 48 -9.29 1.83 13.68
C ALA A 48 -8.37 0.94 12.84
N PHE A 49 -7.14 1.38 12.64
CA PHE A 49 -6.11 0.65 11.92
C PHE A 49 -5.18 -0.02 12.93
N ILE A 50 -5.04 -1.33 12.84
CA ILE A 50 -4.25 -2.14 13.77
C ILE A 50 -3.10 -2.76 13.00
N ASP A 51 -1.88 -2.66 13.55
CA ASP A 51 -0.70 -3.35 13.04
C ASP A 51 -0.09 -4.25 14.11
N TYR A 52 0.51 -5.35 13.66
CA TYR A 52 1.24 -6.29 14.51
C TYR A 52 2.73 -6.00 14.39
N ALA A 53 3.37 -5.68 15.52
CA ALA A 53 4.76 -5.22 15.51
C ALA A 53 5.77 -6.30 15.06
N GLY A 54 5.39 -7.58 15.05
CA GLY A 54 6.25 -8.71 14.72
C GLY A 54 7.25 -9.08 15.82
N GLN A 55 7.71 -8.11 16.61
CA GLN A 55 8.60 -8.29 17.74
C GLN A 55 7.82 -8.63 19.02
N THR A 56 8.33 -9.60 19.78
CA THR A 56 7.86 -9.89 21.14
C THR A 56 8.64 -9.10 22.18
N ILE A 57 8.02 -8.89 23.34
CA ILE A 57 8.68 -8.33 24.52
C ILE A 57 8.55 -9.28 25.72
N PRO A 58 9.57 -9.39 26.57
CA PRO A 58 9.48 -10.16 27.80
C PRO A 58 8.62 -9.41 28.83
N ILE A 59 7.68 -10.13 29.45
CA ILE A 59 6.90 -9.70 30.61
C ILE A 59 7.24 -10.62 31.77
N GLN A 60 7.73 -10.04 32.87
CA GLN A 60 8.07 -10.77 34.08
C GLN A 60 6.91 -10.74 35.07
N ASP A 61 6.53 -11.90 35.59
CA ASP A 61 5.61 -12.02 36.72
C ASP A 61 6.30 -11.54 38.01
N PRO A 62 5.74 -10.55 38.73
CA PRO A 62 6.40 -9.96 39.89
C PRO A 62 6.44 -10.88 41.12
N PHE A 63 5.61 -11.94 41.18
CA PHE A 63 5.53 -12.86 42.32
C PHE A 63 6.30 -14.16 42.07
N SER A 64 6.20 -14.72 40.86
CA SER A 64 6.88 -15.98 40.51
C SER A 64 8.24 -15.79 39.85
N GLY A 65 8.51 -14.61 39.29
CA GLY A 65 9.73 -14.32 38.53
C GLY A 65 9.75 -14.92 37.12
N GLU A 66 8.70 -15.65 36.72
CA GLU A 66 8.57 -16.26 35.39
C GLU A 66 8.53 -15.19 34.30
N VAL A 67 9.23 -15.43 33.18
CA VAL A 67 9.25 -14.52 32.03
C VAL A 67 8.43 -15.13 30.89
N ARG A 68 7.51 -14.34 30.33
CA ARG A 68 6.67 -14.72 29.19
C ARG A 68 6.84 -13.71 28.06
N GLU A 69 6.93 -14.20 26.84
CA GLU A 69 6.97 -13.36 25.64
C GLU A 69 5.56 -12.89 25.27
N ALA A 70 5.40 -11.57 25.14
CA ALA A 70 4.13 -10.94 24.77
C ALA A 70 4.19 -10.35 23.36
N GLN A 71 3.09 -10.48 22.63
CA GLN A 71 2.90 -9.92 21.30
C GLN A 71 2.39 -8.49 21.39
N ILE A 72 2.91 -7.58 20.55
CA ILE A 72 2.50 -6.18 20.52
C ILE A 72 1.61 -5.91 19.31
N PHE A 73 0.44 -5.33 19.57
CA PHE A 73 -0.45 -4.76 18.58
C PHE A 73 -0.60 -3.26 18.82
N VAL A 74 -0.48 -2.45 17.77
CA VAL A 74 -0.61 -0.99 17.84
C VAL A 74 -1.82 -0.57 17.02
N ALA A 75 -2.63 0.34 17.56
CA ALA A 75 -3.81 0.85 16.88
C ALA A 75 -3.80 2.37 16.77
N VAL A 76 -4.28 2.90 15.64
CA VAL A 76 -4.52 4.34 15.42
C VAL A 76 -5.91 4.58 14.85
N LEU A 77 -6.53 5.70 15.22
CA LEU A 77 -7.81 6.13 14.63
C LEU A 77 -7.51 6.93 13.36
N GLY A 78 -8.22 6.67 12.26
CA GLY A 78 -7.94 7.32 10.98
C GLY A 78 -8.05 8.86 10.99
N ALA A 79 -8.79 9.42 11.95
CA ALA A 79 -9.02 10.87 12.07
C ALA A 79 -8.26 11.52 13.24
N SER A 80 -7.18 10.92 13.73
CA SER A 80 -6.41 11.40 14.90
C SER A 80 -5.20 12.29 14.57
N ASN A 81 -5.17 12.92 13.39
CA ASN A 81 -4.03 13.69 12.87
C ASN A 81 -4.24 15.19 13.02
#